data_AF-A0A972MF96-F1
#
_entry.id   AF-A0A972MF96-F1
#
_cell.length_a   1.000
_cell.length_b   1.000
_cell.length_c   1.000
_cell.angle_alpha   90.00
_cell.angle_beta   90.00
_cell.angle_gamma   90.00
#
_symmetry.space_group_name_H-M   'P 1'
#
loop_
_entity.id
_entity.type
_entity.pdbx_description
1 polymer ?
#
loop_
_entity_poly.entity_id
_entity_poly.type
_entity_poly.pdbx_seq_one_letter_code
_entity_poly.pdbx_strand_id
1 'polypeptide(L)'
;MAEEGQERFGEYLRKQREIRGFSLDEIAEQTKISLRALRAIEAEDWEILPAEIYVRGFIRCYCETIGLDPHEALLRFEEAYLPYKRQKEEKRHKETEYLTGKGRSPLFWVVLALVFLALLIMGGYFFWHKKSTPSKTILPSQTEEIPAQKEESAVTKEELPPPVKEETPGPKEELPAPREELSSPEKESLPAKEEISPPPDTPAPLDSSKAPEVLQESTEKP
;
A
#
# COMPACT_ATOMS: atom_id res chain seq x y z
N MET A 1 22.85 -18.81 37.30
CA MET A 1 23.13 -18.53 35.88
C MET A 1 22.15 -17.44 35.49
N ALA A 2 22.63 -16.21 35.32
CA ALA A 2 21.76 -15.12 34.89
C ALA A 2 21.26 -15.48 33.50
N GLU A 3 19.94 -15.49 33.29
CA GLU A 3 19.40 -15.51 31.94
C GLU A 3 19.95 -14.26 31.24
N GLU A 4 20.81 -14.46 30.24
CA GLU A 4 21.20 -13.39 29.34
C GLU A 4 19.93 -12.93 28.63
N GLY A 5 19.31 -11.90 29.20
CA GLY A 5 18.12 -11.26 28.64
C GLY A 5 18.45 -10.86 27.22
N GLN A 6 17.69 -11.42 26.28
CA GLN A 6 17.79 -11.10 24.87
C GLN A 6 17.68 -9.58 24.70
N GLU A 7 18.76 -8.94 24.29
CA GLU A 7 18.82 -7.49 24.08
C GLU A 7 17.74 -7.09 23.07
N ARG A 8 16.90 -6.10 23.44
CA ARG A 8 15.85 -5.60 22.56
C ARG A 8 16.47 -4.99 21.30
N PHE A 9 15.78 -5.07 20.17
CA PHE A 9 16.28 -4.56 18.89
C PHE A 9 16.66 -3.07 18.94
N GLY A 10 15.82 -2.24 19.57
CA GLY A 10 16.08 -0.82 19.72
C GLY A 10 17.31 -0.53 20.58
N GLU A 11 17.48 -1.28 21.67
CA GLU A 11 18.65 -1.19 22.56
C GLU A 11 19.93 -1.64 21.84
N TYR A 12 19.84 -2.73 21.08
CA TYR A 12 20.93 -3.22 20.23
C TYR A 12 21.40 -2.13 19.26
N LEU A 13 20.51 -1.52 18.49
CA LEU A 13 20.86 -0.44 17.56
C LEU A 13 21.49 0.75 18.27
N ARG A 14 20.88 1.20 19.36
CA ARG A 14 21.38 2.31 20.17
C ARG A 14 22.80 2.06 20.66
N LYS A 15 23.05 0.86 21.21
CA LYS A 15 24.36 0.45 21.69
C LYS A 15 25.38 0.40 20.56
N GLN A 16 25.02 -0.17 19.40
CA GLN A 16 25.90 -0.21 18.23
C GLN A 16 26.27 1.19 17.74
N ARG A 17 25.34 2.15 17.80
CA ARG A 17 25.61 3.56 17.48
C ARG A 17 26.53 4.21 18.51
N GLU A 18 26.23 4.06 19.80
CA GLU A 18 27.01 4.66 20.89
C GLU A 18 28.46 4.13 20.91
N ILE A 19 28.66 2.83 20.68
CA ILE A 19 30.00 2.21 20.56
C ILE A 19 30.82 2.84 19.43
N ARG A 20 30.16 3.26 18.35
CA ARG A 20 30.80 3.86 17.18
C ARG A 20 30.89 5.37 17.24
N GLY A 21 30.40 5.99 18.32
CA GLY A 21 30.53 7.42 18.58
C GLY A 21 29.60 8.31 17.74
N PHE A 22 28.54 7.76 17.12
CA PHE A 22 27.60 8.56 16.34
C PHE A 22 26.47 9.11 17.22
N SER A 23 26.14 10.39 17.04
CA SER A 23 24.92 10.99 17.55
C SER A 23 23.74 10.74 16.61
N LEU A 24 22.52 10.83 17.14
CA LEU A 24 21.32 10.75 16.31
C LEU A 24 21.23 11.93 15.33
N ASP A 25 21.74 13.10 15.72
CA ASP A 25 21.77 14.31 14.90
C ASP A 25 22.67 14.12 13.67
N GLU A 26 23.87 13.56 13.84
CA GLU A 26 24.77 13.24 12.70
C GLU A 26 24.13 12.24 11.73
N ILE A 27 23.49 11.19 12.24
CA ILE A 27 22.80 10.21 11.37
C ILE A 27 21.65 10.88 10.64
N ALA A 28 20.87 11.73 11.30
CA ALA A 28 19.76 12.46 10.69
C ALA A 28 20.25 13.41 9.58
N GLU A 29 21.37 14.10 9.80
CA GLU A 29 21.97 15.01 8.82
C GLU A 29 22.46 14.28 7.57
N GLN A 30 23.09 13.10 7.74
CA GLN A 30 23.62 12.31 6.63
C GLN A 30 22.53 11.58 5.84
N THR A 31 21.60 10.92 6.55
CA THR A 31 20.57 10.07 5.93
C THR A 31 19.32 10.84 5.51
N LYS A 32 19.15 12.08 5.97
CA LYS A 32 17.92 12.88 5.85
C LYS A 32 16.69 12.23 6.51
N ILE A 33 16.89 11.25 7.38
CA ILE A 33 15.84 10.66 8.19
C ILE A 33 15.60 11.57 9.40
N SER A 34 14.33 11.86 9.70
CA SER A 34 14.02 12.74 10.84
C SER A 34 14.51 12.14 12.17
N LEU A 35 15.02 12.99 13.06
CA LEU A 35 15.37 12.61 14.44
C LEU A 35 14.24 11.87 15.17
N ARG A 36 12.99 12.27 14.91
CA ARG A 36 11.81 11.61 15.48
C ARG A 36 11.74 10.14 15.07
N ALA A 37 11.95 9.85 13.78
CA ALA A 37 11.94 8.47 13.29
C ALA A 37 13.14 7.66 13.82
N LEU A 38 14.32 8.26 13.91
CA LEU A 38 15.49 7.56 14.45
C LEU A 38 15.32 7.21 15.93
N ARG A 39 14.81 8.15 16.74
CA ARG A 39 14.45 7.90 18.14
C ARG A 39 13.38 6.82 18.26
N ALA A 40 12.39 6.84 17.36
CA ALA A 40 11.33 5.84 17.34
C ALA A 40 11.87 4.42 17.06
N ILE A 41 12.85 4.30 16.15
CA ILE A 41 13.51 3.02 15.86
C ILE A 41 14.25 2.51 17.09
N GLU A 42 15.05 3.35 17.76
CA GLU A 42 15.77 2.97 18.99
C GLU A 42 14.84 2.68 20.19
N ALA A 43 13.65 3.29 20.21
CA ALA A 43 12.65 3.08 21.26
C ALA A 43 11.64 1.96 20.94
N GLU A 44 11.71 1.35 19.75
CA GLU A 44 10.71 0.40 19.24
C GLU A 44 9.27 0.96 19.23
N ASP A 45 9.14 2.27 19.01
CA ASP A 45 7.84 2.94 18.89
C ASP A 45 7.30 2.77 17.46
N TRP A 46 6.73 1.60 17.21
CA TRP A 46 6.19 1.21 15.91
C TRP A 46 4.93 1.97 15.51
N GLU A 47 4.29 2.71 16.42
CA GLU A 47 3.05 3.44 16.14
C GLU A 47 3.31 4.74 15.37
N ILE A 48 4.42 5.42 15.69
CA ILE A 48 4.78 6.69 15.04
C ILE A 48 5.57 6.52 13.75
N LEU A 49 6.09 5.32 13.50
CA LEU A 49 6.86 5.02 12.31
C LEU A 49 5.98 4.92 11.06
N PRO A 50 6.51 5.30 9.87
CA PRO A 50 5.78 5.16 8.61
C PRO A 50 5.61 3.68 8.21
N ALA A 51 5.11 3.44 6.99
CA ALA A 51 4.94 2.07 6.48
C ALA A 51 6.25 1.26 6.57
N GLU A 52 6.12 -0.03 6.86
CA GLU A 52 7.22 -0.98 7.11
C GLU A 52 8.35 -0.90 6.07
N ILE A 53 8.00 -0.73 4.79
CA ILE A 53 8.98 -0.61 3.69
C ILE A 53 9.95 0.56 3.88
N TYR A 54 9.47 1.70 4.40
CA TYR A 54 10.29 2.86 4.68
C TYR A 54 11.16 2.61 5.92
N VAL A 55 10.61 1.96 6.94
CA VAL A 55 11.35 1.62 8.17
C VAL A 55 12.53 0.71 7.86
N ARG A 56 12.36 -0.30 6.99
CA ARG A 56 13.47 -1.15 6.53
C ARG A 56 14.55 -0.35 5.79
N GLY A 57 14.13 0.63 4.97
CA GLY A 57 15.05 1.57 4.35
C GLY A 57 15.81 2.43 5.37
N PHE A 58 15.11 2.93 6.39
CA PHE A 58 15.72 3.73 7.46
C PHE A 58 16.75 2.94 8.26
N ILE A 59 16.43 1.69 8.61
CA ILE A 59 17.36 0.80 9.33
C ILE A 59 18.60 0.54 8.48
N ARG A 60 18.44 0.30 7.18
CA ARG A 60 19.57 0.12 6.27
C ARG A 60 20.47 1.36 6.24
N CYS A 61 19.91 2.54 5.98
CA CYS A 61 20.69 3.77 5.95
C CYS A 61 21.36 4.07 7.29
N TYR A 62 20.66 3.83 8.41
CA TYR A 62 21.23 3.94 9.75
C TYR A 62 22.46 3.04 9.92
N CYS A 63 22.33 1.76 9.56
CA CYS A 63 23.41 0.79 9.69
C CYS A 63 24.59 1.14 8.78
N GLU A 64 24.33 1.50 7.52
CA GLU A 64 25.35 1.93 6.57
C GLU A 64 26.10 3.17 7.06
N THR A 65 25.40 4.17 7.60
CA THR A 65 26.01 5.39 8.14
C THR A 65 26.98 5.10 9.28
N ILE A 66 26.61 4.21 10.19
CA ILE A 66 27.49 3.84 11.30
C ILE A 66 28.46 2.70 10.93
N GLY A 67 28.40 2.10 9.73
CA GLY A 67 29.21 0.91 9.41
C GLY A 67 28.86 -0.32 10.25
N LEU A 68 27.58 -0.52 10.53
CA LEU A 68 27.01 -1.77 11.05
C LEU A 68 26.48 -2.61 9.89
N ASP A 69 26.57 -3.94 9.96
CA ASP A 69 25.97 -4.81 8.96
C ASP A 69 24.43 -4.66 8.96
N PRO A 70 23.82 -4.20 7.85
CA PRO A 70 22.38 -4.03 7.77
C PRO A 70 21.62 -5.36 7.83
N HIS A 71 22.23 -6.47 7.42
CA HIS A 71 21.54 -7.75 7.33
C HIS A 71 21.15 -8.27 8.72
N GLU A 72 22.09 -8.29 9.67
CA GLU A 72 21.79 -8.67 11.06
C GLU A 72 20.74 -7.76 11.71
N ALA A 73 20.86 -6.44 11.50
CA ALA A 73 19.91 -5.49 12.06
C ALA A 73 18.49 -5.69 11.50
N LEU A 74 18.36 -5.96 10.20
CA LEU A 74 17.06 -6.21 9.57
C LEU A 74 16.43 -7.52 10.05
N LEU A 75 17.21 -8.55 10.31
CA LEU A 75 16.71 -9.81 10.85
C LEU A 75 16.11 -9.60 12.26
N ARG A 76 16.86 -8.90 13.14
CA ARG A 76 16.39 -8.54 14.48
C ARG A 76 15.15 -7.63 14.44
N PHE A 77 15.09 -6.72 13.47
CA PHE A 77 13.92 -5.88 13.24
C PHE A 77 12.69 -6.73 12.89
N GLU A 78 12.82 -7.71 11.99
CA GLU A 78 11.71 -8.57 11.60
C GLU A 78 11.16 -9.34 12.81
N GLU A 79 12.04 -9.91 13.63
CA GLU A 79 11.65 -10.60 14.87
C GLU A 79 10.93 -9.67 15.85
N ALA A 80 11.42 -8.45 16.05
CA ALA A 80 10.83 -7.47 16.96
C ALA A 80 9.52 -6.86 16.44
N TYR A 81 9.37 -6.72 15.11
CA TYR A 81 8.23 -6.06 14.47
C TYR A 81 7.03 -7.00 14.27
N LEU A 82 7.26 -8.31 14.10
CA LEU A 82 6.22 -9.30 13.84
C LEU A 82 5.06 -9.30 14.87
N PRO A 83 5.31 -9.25 16.20
CA PRO A 83 4.24 -9.19 17.19
C PRO A 83 3.38 -7.92 17.05
N TYR A 84 4.00 -6.77 16.79
CA TYR A 84 3.27 -5.52 16.57
C TYR A 84 2.44 -5.56 15.29
N LYS A 85 3.01 -6.07 14.19
CA LYS A 85 2.32 -6.21 12.91
C LYS A 85 1.03 -7.05 13.05
N ARG A 86 1.12 -8.20 13.72
CA ARG A 86 -0.03 -9.07 14.00
C ARG A 86 -1.12 -8.34 14.79
N GLN A 87 -0.74 -7.66 15.87
CA GLN A 87 -1.68 -6.90 16.70
C GLN A 87 -2.36 -5.76 15.90
N LYS A 88 -1.62 -5.08 15.03
CA LYS A 88 -2.15 -4.01 14.17
C LYS A 88 -3.14 -4.53 13.13
N GLU A 89 -2.85 -5.68 12.52
CA GLU A 89 -3.73 -6.34 11.55
C GLU A 89 -5.03 -6.84 12.21
N GLU A 90 -4.94 -7.45 13.40
CA GLU A 90 -6.12 -7.89 14.16
C GLU A 90 -7.03 -6.72 14.54
N LYS A 91 -6.46 -5.58 14.97
CA LYS A 91 -7.21 -4.36 15.26
C LYS A 91 -7.93 -3.82 14.02
N ARG A 92 -7.23 -3.73 12.88
CA ARG A 92 -7.84 -3.31 11.60
C ARG A 92 -8.96 -4.24 11.16
N HIS A 93 -8.79 -5.55 11.28
CA HIS A 93 -9.81 -6.51 10.85
C HIS A 93 -11.09 -6.37 11.68
N LYS A 94 -10.96 -6.20 13.00
CA LYS A 94 -12.09 -5.91 13.89
C LYS A 94 -12.80 -4.61 13.49
N GLU A 95 -12.06 -3.54 13.22
CA GLU A 95 -12.63 -2.25 12.81
C GLU A 95 -13.37 -2.34 11.46
N THR A 96 -12.80 -3.05 10.47
CA THR A 96 -13.46 -3.28 9.18
C THR A 96 -14.69 -4.17 9.30
N GLU A 97 -14.75 -5.11 10.26
CA GLU A 97 -15.96 -5.92 10.49
C GLU A 97 -17.15 -5.04 10.93
N TYR A 98 -16.91 -3.96 11.70
CA TYR A 98 -17.97 -3.01 12.08
C TYR A 98 -18.43 -2.14 10.90
N LEU A 99 -17.56 -1.82 9.94
CA LEU A 99 -17.88 -0.95 8.79
C LEU A 99 -18.39 -1.72 7.56
N THR A 100 -18.01 -2.99 7.38
CA THR A 100 -18.34 -3.81 6.20
C THR A 100 -19.53 -4.76 6.39
N GLY A 101 -20.25 -4.67 7.51
CA GLY A 101 -21.63 -5.12 7.56
C GLY A 101 -21.86 -6.35 8.44
N LYS A 102 -22.20 -6.03 9.69
CA LYS A 102 -23.27 -6.72 10.42
C LYS A 102 -24.56 -5.86 10.33
N GLY A 103 -24.94 -5.43 9.11
CA GLY A 103 -25.82 -4.28 8.91
C GLY A 103 -27.21 -4.53 8.31
N ARG A 104 -27.54 -5.75 7.88
CA ARG A 104 -28.94 -6.15 7.67
C ARG A 104 -29.15 -7.45 8.42
N SER A 105 -29.91 -7.39 9.50
CA SER A 105 -30.30 -8.56 10.26
C SER A 105 -30.93 -9.59 9.31
N PRO A 106 -30.78 -10.91 9.56
CA PRO A 106 -31.51 -11.92 8.78
C PRO A 106 -33.02 -11.64 8.82
N LEU A 107 -33.51 -10.98 9.88
CA LEU A 107 -34.86 -10.48 10.00
C LEU A 107 -35.28 -9.52 8.88
N PHE A 108 -34.40 -8.63 8.41
CA PHE A 108 -34.71 -7.75 7.29
C PHE A 108 -35.00 -8.56 6.02
N TRP A 109 -34.21 -9.59 5.74
CA TRP A 109 -34.42 -10.48 4.60
C TRP A 109 -35.66 -11.37 4.77
N VAL A 110 -35.95 -11.83 5.99
CA VAL A 110 -37.18 -12.58 6.30
C VAL A 110 -38.43 -11.72 6.13
N VAL A 111 -38.43 -10.49 6.64
CA VAL A 111 -39.56 -9.55 6.46
C VAL A 111 -39.74 -9.20 5.00
N LEU A 112 -38.65 -8.95 4.26
CA LEU A 112 -38.71 -8.68 2.82
C LEU A 112 -39.28 -9.86 2.04
N ALA A 113 -38.89 -11.10 2.39
CA ALA A 113 -39.43 -12.30 1.79
C ALA A 113 -40.92 -12.50 2.10
N LEU A 114 -41.35 -12.21 3.34
CA LEU A 114 -42.76 -12.29 3.73
C LEU A 114 -43.62 -11.25 2.99
N VAL A 115 -43.13 -10.02 2.84
CA VAL A 115 -43.82 -8.96 2.07
C VAL A 115 -43.94 -9.37 0.61
N PHE A 116 -42.88 -9.90 0.02
CA PHE A 116 -42.90 -10.38 -1.37
C PHE A 116 -43.88 -11.55 -1.54
N LEU A 117 -43.88 -12.50 -0.62
CA LEU A 117 -44.82 -13.63 -0.62
C LEU A 117 -46.28 -13.16 -0.50
N ALA A 118 -46.55 -12.19 0.38
CA ALA A 118 -47.88 -11.59 0.51
C ALA A 118 -48.33 -10.88 -0.78
N LEU A 119 -47.43 -10.16 -1.45
CA LEU A 119 -47.72 -9.53 -2.75
C LEU A 119 -48.01 -10.55 -3.85
N LEU A 120 -47.29 -11.68 -3.89
CA LEU A 120 -47.58 -12.76 -4.83
C LEU A 120 -48.94 -13.41 -4.58
N ILE A 121 -49.29 -13.66 -3.32
CA ILE A 121 -50.61 -14.22 -2.95
C ILE A 121 -51.72 -13.24 -3.34
N MET A 122 -51.55 -11.95 -3.03
CA MET A 122 -52.53 -10.91 -3.34
C MET A 122 -52.67 -10.69 -4.86
N GLY A 123 -51.57 -10.70 -5.60
CA GLY A 123 -51.56 -10.63 -7.06
C GLY A 123 -52.21 -11.84 -7.72
N GLY A 124 -51.93 -13.05 -7.21
CA GLY A 124 -52.55 -14.29 -7.66
C GLY A 124 -54.06 -14.31 -7.43
N TYR A 125 -54.51 -13.87 -6.24
CA TYR A 125 -55.93 -13.74 -5.91
C TYR A 125 -56.63 -12.75 -6.85
N PHE A 126 -56.04 -11.57 -7.09
CA PHE A 126 -56.60 -10.57 -8.00
C PHE A 126 -56.68 -11.06 -9.45
N PHE A 127 -55.67 -11.78 -9.92
CA PHE A 127 -55.65 -12.37 -11.26
C PHE A 127 -56.72 -13.44 -11.44
N TRP A 128 -56.94 -14.26 -10.42
CA TRP A 128 -57.97 -15.29 -10.44
C TRP A 128 -59.37 -14.67 -10.43
N HIS A 129 -59.55 -13.61 -9.64
CA HIS A 129 -60.80 -12.87 -9.57
C HIS A 129 -61.10 -12.08 -10.87
N LYS A 130 -60.07 -11.72 -11.65
CA LYS A 130 -60.20 -11.01 -12.93
C LYS A 130 -60.49 -11.94 -14.13
N LYS A 131 -60.43 -13.27 -13.98
CA LYS A 131 -60.68 -14.22 -15.08
C LYS A 131 -62.02 -14.96 -15.03
N SER A 132 -62.90 -14.64 -14.09
CA SER A 132 -64.24 -15.23 -14.02
C SER A 132 -65.30 -14.38 -14.73
N THR A 133 -65.20 -14.22 -16.05
CA THR A 133 -66.37 -13.93 -16.90
C THR A 133 -66.51 -15.03 -17.95
N PRO A 134 -67.27 -16.08 -17.67
CA PRO A 134 -67.65 -17.05 -18.69
C PRO A 134 -68.86 -16.54 -19.51
N SER A 135 -68.66 -16.54 -20.83
CA SER A 135 -69.65 -16.79 -21.89
C SER A 135 -70.57 -15.66 -22.38
N LYS A 136 -70.41 -15.31 -23.66
CA LYS A 136 -71.55 -15.24 -24.57
C LYS A 136 -71.22 -15.98 -25.88
N THR A 137 -71.67 -17.23 -25.92
CA THR A 137 -71.76 -18.10 -27.10
C THR A 137 -72.64 -17.48 -28.18
N ILE A 138 -72.17 -17.60 -29.42
CA ILE A 138 -72.78 -17.24 -30.71
C ILE A 138 -73.84 -18.29 -31.08
N LEU A 139 -74.97 -17.90 -31.73
CA LEU A 139 -75.58 -18.56 -32.91
C LEU A 139 -76.82 -17.76 -33.45
N PRO A 140 -77.33 -18.02 -34.69
CA PRO A 140 -77.25 -17.11 -35.84
C PRO A 140 -78.63 -16.65 -36.37
N SER A 141 -78.67 -15.81 -37.42
CA SER A 141 -79.67 -15.79 -38.53
C SER A 141 -79.88 -14.35 -39.08
N GLN A 142 -79.29 -14.03 -40.22
CA GLN A 142 -79.95 -13.74 -41.51
C GLN A 142 -79.02 -12.96 -42.46
N THR A 143 -78.97 -13.49 -43.68
CA THR A 143 -78.23 -13.09 -44.88
C THR A 143 -79.13 -12.23 -45.78
N GLU A 144 -78.50 -11.57 -46.78
CA GLU A 144 -79.02 -10.87 -47.98
C GLU A 144 -79.02 -9.32 -47.87
N GLU A 145 -78.37 -8.53 -48.74
CA GLU A 145 -77.87 -8.73 -50.12
C GLU A 145 -76.54 -8.00 -50.44
N ILE A 146 -75.91 -8.48 -51.52
CA ILE A 146 -74.64 -8.24 -52.24
C ILE A 146 -74.80 -7.01 -53.20
N PRO A 147 -73.82 -6.42 -53.99
CA PRO A 147 -72.43 -6.79 -54.33
C PRO A 147 -71.31 -5.70 -54.38
N ALA A 148 -70.08 -6.23 -54.29
CA ALA A 148 -68.93 -6.11 -55.21
C ALA A 148 -68.01 -4.87 -55.31
N GLN A 149 -66.74 -5.27 -55.51
CA GLN A 149 -65.55 -4.59 -56.04
C GLN A 149 -64.67 -3.85 -55.03
N LYS A 150 -63.33 -4.01 -55.03
CA LYS A 150 -62.39 -4.80 -55.84
C LYS A 150 -60.99 -4.52 -55.26
N GLU A 151 -60.14 -5.55 -55.18
CA GLU A 151 -58.65 -5.48 -55.15
C GLU A 151 -57.99 -4.76 -53.94
N GLU A 152 -56.81 -5.11 -53.42
CA GLU A 152 -55.74 -5.99 -53.88
C GLU A 152 -54.66 -6.05 -52.77
N SER A 153 -53.99 -7.21 -52.72
CA SER A 153 -52.63 -7.49 -52.23
C SER A 153 -52.23 -7.09 -50.80
N ALA A 154 -52.01 -8.09 -49.94
CA ALA A 154 -50.76 -8.86 -49.78
C ALA A 154 -49.92 -8.25 -48.65
N VAL A 155 -49.92 -8.85 -47.47
CA VAL A 155 -48.91 -9.83 -47.04
C VAL A 155 -47.50 -9.27 -47.23
N THR A 156 -46.79 -8.96 -46.14
CA THR A 156 -45.60 -9.71 -45.71
C THR A 156 -44.98 -9.05 -44.49
N LYS A 157 -44.53 -9.94 -43.61
CA LYS A 157 -43.91 -9.79 -42.31
C LYS A 157 -42.38 -9.70 -42.48
N GLU A 158 -41.73 -8.76 -41.80
CA GLU A 158 -40.27 -8.72 -41.58
C GLU A 158 -40.05 -7.71 -40.44
N GLU A 159 -39.73 -8.05 -39.19
CA GLU A 159 -38.71 -8.95 -38.61
C GLU A 159 -37.27 -8.60 -39.05
N LEU A 160 -36.72 -7.61 -38.36
CA LEU A 160 -35.28 -7.33 -38.25
C LEU A 160 -34.58 -8.46 -37.49
N PRO A 161 -33.39 -8.90 -37.94
CA PRO A 161 -32.17 -8.45 -37.29
C PRO A 161 -30.98 -8.19 -38.26
N PRO A 162 -29.91 -7.51 -37.79
CA PRO A 162 -28.80 -7.04 -38.63
C PRO A 162 -27.75 -8.12 -38.86
N PRO A 163 -26.90 -7.98 -39.90
CA PRO A 163 -25.46 -7.98 -39.60
C PRO A 163 -24.57 -7.12 -40.55
N VAL A 164 -23.60 -6.42 -39.93
CA VAL A 164 -22.15 -6.51 -40.23
C VAL A 164 -21.52 -5.65 -41.35
N LYS A 165 -20.52 -4.84 -40.91
CA LYS A 165 -19.26 -4.37 -41.57
C LYS A 165 -19.41 -3.43 -42.78
N GLU A 166 -18.48 -2.57 -43.14
CA GLU A 166 -17.19 -2.04 -42.66
C GLU A 166 -16.98 -0.88 -43.65
N GLU A 167 -16.59 0.32 -43.21
CA GLU A 167 -15.72 1.18 -44.03
C GLU A 167 -15.14 2.30 -43.16
N THR A 168 -13.83 2.21 -42.97
CA THR A 168 -12.92 3.33 -42.68
C THR A 168 -12.23 3.59 -44.03
N PRO A 169 -11.96 4.83 -44.48
CA PRO A 169 -10.89 5.68 -43.92
C PRO A 169 -11.30 7.16 -43.77
N GLY A 170 -10.87 7.88 -42.73
CA GLY A 170 -9.63 8.70 -42.73
C GLY A 170 -9.77 9.92 -43.66
N PRO A 171 -9.60 11.18 -43.20
CA PRO A 171 -8.26 11.70 -42.85
C PRO A 171 -8.15 12.52 -41.54
N LYS A 172 -6.95 12.48 -40.94
CA LYS A 172 -6.42 13.46 -39.99
C LYS A 172 -5.22 14.17 -40.63
N GLU A 173 -5.42 15.43 -40.99
CA GLU A 173 -4.41 16.51 -41.04
C GLU A 173 -4.20 16.98 -39.58
N GLU A 174 -3.06 17.46 -39.09
CA GLU A 174 -1.85 17.99 -39.71
C GLU A 174 -0.75 18.08 -38.63
N LEU A 175 0.50 17.84 -39.02
CA LEU A 175 1.74 18.20 -38.32
C LEU A 175 2.01 19.71 -38.54
N PRO A 176 2.78 20.43 -37.70
CA PRO A 176 4.25 20.41 -37.85
C PRO A 176 5.04 20.58 -36.52
N ALA A 177 6.11 19.83 -36.24
CA ALA A 177 7.46 19.81 -36.84
C ALA A 177 8.47 20.66 -35.99
N PRO A 178 9.80 20.56 -36.22
CA PRO A 178 10.73 19.83 -35.34
C PRO A 178 12.04 20.58 -35.01
N ARG A 179 12.86 20.02 -34.09
CA ARG A 179 14.34 20.11 -33.93
C ARG A 179 14.68 19.50 -32.56
N GLU A 180 15.77 18.78 -32.31
CA GLU A 180 17.11 18.85 -32.91
C GLU A 180 17.87 17.55 -32.58
N GLU A 181 18.70 17.11 -33.52
CA GLU A 181 19.68 16.03 -33.36
C GLU A 181 21.06 16.63 -33.67
N LEU A 182 22.08 16.25 -32.88
CA LEU A 182 23.53 16.20 -33.15
C LEU A 182 24.48 16.85 -32.10
N SER A 183 25.38 15.99 -31.62
CA SER A 183 26.84 16.16 -31.41
C SER A 183 27.41 17.09 -30.32
N SER A 184 28.02 16.46 -29.29
CA SER A 184 29.42 16.54 -28.74
C SER A 184 30.43 17.50 -29.45
N PRO A 185 31.54 18.06 -28.87
CA PRO A 185 32.34 17.66 -27.67
C PRO A 185 32.92 18.82 -26.75
N GLU A 186 33.53 18.42 -25.63
CA GLU A 186 34.77 18.92 -24.95
C GLU A 186 35.27 20.39 -25.03
N LYS A 187 35.37 21.09 -23.88
CA LYS A 187 36.62 21.68 -23.31
C LYS A 187 36.41 22.60 -22.08
N GLU A 188 37.15 22.27 -21.02
CA GLU A 188 38.14 23.15 -20.35
C GLU A 188 37.70 24.56 -19.84
N SER A 189 37.54 24.71 -18.52
CA SER A 189 38.20 25.81 -17.75
C SER A 189 37.94 25.72 -16.24
N LEU A 190 38.97 25.32 -15.51
CA LEU A 190 39.33 25.94 -14.23
C LEU A 190 39.91 27.34 -14.53
N PRO A 191 39.78 28.30 -13.60
CA PRO A 191 41.02 28.72 -12.95
C PRO A 191 40.90 28.89 -11.44
N ALA A 192 42.05 28.65 -10.82
CA ALA A 192 42.37 28.75 -9.41
C ALA A 192 42.59 30.20 -8.92
N LYS A 193 42.30 30.41 -7.62
CA LYS A 193 43.08 31.13 -6.57
C LYS A 193 42.08 31.40 -5.42
N GLU A 194 42.30 30.90 -4.21
CA GLU A 194 43.32 31.47 -3.33
C GLU A 194 43.89 30.43 -2.35
N GLU A 195 45.21 30.51 -2.25
CA GLU A 195 46.14 29.69 -1.51
C GLU A 195 46.36 30.35 -0.14
N ILE A 196 45.98 29.67 0.95
CA ILE A 196 46.49 29.97 2.29
C ILE A 196 47.04 28.67 2.89
N SER A 197 48.37 28.63 2.87
CA SER A 197 49.35 27.74 3.50
C SER A 197 48.96 27.02 4.82
N PRO A 198 49.47 25.79 5.05
CA PRO A 198 49.87 25.29 6.38
C PRO A 198 51.40 25.44 6.60
N PRO A 199 51.99 25.05 7.75
CA PRO A 199 51.74 25.35 9.17
C PRO A 199 52.96 26.08 9.81
N PRO A 200 52.93 26.48 11.10
CA PRO A 200 53.82 25.83 12.11
C PRO A 200 53.12 25.79 13.50
N ASP A 201 53.43 25.02 14.53
CA ASP A 201 54.62 24.36 15.03
C ASP A 201 54.14 23.19 15.91
N THR A 202 54.79 22.03 15.78
CA THR A 202 54.94 21.09 16.89
C THR A 202 56.36 21.27 17.41
N PRO A 203 56.54 21.41 18.73
CA PRO A 203 57.60 20.64 19.36
C PRO A 203 57.02 19.73 20.46
N ALA A 204 57.24 18.42 20.30
CA ALA A 204 57.47 17.50 21.41
C ALA A 204 58.79 17.87 22.13
N PRO A 205 59.24 17.25 23.24
CA PRO A 205 58.62 16.23 24.09
C PRO A 205 58.70 16.58 25.61
N LEU A 206 57.88 15.95 26.45
CA LEU A 206 58.23 15.77 27.88
C LEU A 206 58.13 14.29 28.23
N ASP A 207 59.30 13.66 28.14
CA ASP A 207 59.70 12.49 28.88
C ASP A 207 59.62 12.77 30.39
N SER A 208 58.98 11.89 31.16
CA SER A 208 59.49 11.44 32.46
C SER A 208 58.55 10.41 33.07
N SER A 209 58.94 9.15 32.88
CA SER A 209 59.18 8.20 33.98
C SER A 209 58.32 8.33 35.24
N LYS A 210 57.37 7.41 35.40
CA LYS A 210 56.98 6.92 36.73
C LYS A 210 56.61 5.45 36.69
N ALA A 211 57.64 4.61 36.66
CA ALA A 211 57.60 3.31 37.34
C ALA A 211 57.65 3.55 38.87
N PRO A 212 57.01 2.67 39.64
CA PRO A 212 57.80 1.80 40.53
C PRO A 212 57.34 0.34 40.31
N GLU A 213 58.21 -0.60 39.95
CA GLU A 213 59.25 -1.23 40.77
C GLU A 213 58.75 -1.75 42.13
N VAL A 214 58.32 -3.01 42.07
CA VAL A 214 58.59 -4.13 43.01
C VAL A 214 58.32 -3.90 44.52
N LEU A 215 57.35 -4.65 45.04
CA LEU A 215 57.53 -5.34 46.31
C LEU A 215 56.92 -6.74 46.24
N GLN A 216 57.82 -7.70 46.42
CA GLN A 216 57.59 -9.13 46.49
C GLN A 216 56.81 -9.47 47.76
N GLU A 217 55.83 -10.36 47.65
CA GLU A 217 55.45 -11.19 48.80
C GLU A 217 55.33 -12.64 48.35
N SER A 218 56.47 -13.33 48.48
CA SER A 218 56.54 -14.77 48.61
C SER A 218 56.09 -15.12 50.03
N THR A 219 55.00 -15.86 50.20
CA THR A 219 54.93 -16.84 51.29
C THR A 219 54.28 -18.13 50.78
N GLU A 220 55.03 -19.18 51.04
CA GLU A 220 54.85 -20.57 50.66
C GLU A 220 54.29 -21.34 51.86
N LYS A 221 53.21 -22.11 51.64
CA LYS A 221 52.83 -23.37 52.31
C LYS A 221 52.49 -23.37 53.82
N PRO A 222 52.00 -24.49 54.43
CA PRO A 222 52.09 -25.93 54.10
C PRO A 222 50.94 -26.57 53.33
#